data_AF-A0A2W1B9Y3-F1
#
_entry.id   AF-A0A2W1B9Y3-F1
#
_cell.length_a   1.000
_cell.length_b   1.000
_cell.length_c   1.000
_cell.angle_alpha   90.00
_cell.angle_beta   90.00
_cell.angle_gamma   90.00
#
_symmetry.space_group_name_H-M   'P 1'
#
loop_
_entity.id
_entity.type
_entity.pdbx_description
1 polymer ?
#
loop_
_entity_poly.entity_id
_entity_poly.type
_entity_poly.pdbx_seq_one_letter_code
_entity_poly.pdbx_strand_id
1 'polypeptide(L)'
;MTDDTLVCDIKNVLFIRFAFGFRQNFNGSSKIKRLSYLYTIFFSLLFTALTLFSNDLSYHSLSYLILALTEYFVLFTVSFLTKDEYIQRNFKLIYGLDTLPGAKKIFQNLEYFLKVSFVLGLANILFFATMICFRISGLCSIANLLSFFYILLHRLACDLGDYVLIMFIGLLYSRVKLLRNYLVTKSANTAWDRYSVKQFINMYESLANTIHDSAAPVKVTVCFSMYSSSLELSIN
;
A
#
# COMPACT_ATOMS: atom_id res chain seq x y z
N MET A 1 -14.00 20.46 -16.43
CA MET A 1 -13.70 20.58 -14.99
C MET A 1 -14.60 19.55 -14.30
N THR A 2 -14.20 18.29 -14.32
CA THR A 2 -14.92 17.19 -13.66
C THR A 2 -14.07 16.80 -12.46
N ASP A 3 -14.68 16.88 -11.29
CA ASP A 3 -14.03 16.79 -10.00
C ASP A 3 -13.13 15.55 -9.89
N ASP A 4 -11.90 15.76 -9.43
CA ASP A 4 -11.01 14.72 -8.90
C ASP A 4 -11.54 14.22 -7.54
N THR A 5 -12.83 13.87 -7.45
CA THR A 5 -13.44 13.30 -6.25
C THR A 5 -12.96 11.88 -6.06
N LEU A 6 -12.29 11.64 -4.95
CA LEU A 6 -11.92 10.31 -4.48
C LEU A 6 -13.09 9.65 -3.77
N VAL A 7 -13.15 8.33 -3.88
CA VAL A 7 -14.18 7.49 -3.28
C VAL A 7 -14.06 7.42 -1.75
N CYS A 8 -12.86 7.52 -1.22
CA CYS A 8 -12.58 7.71 0.21
C CYS A 8 -11.27 8.49 0.43
N ASP A 9 -11.05 9.01 1.63
CA ASP A 9 -9.85 9.78 1.95
C ASP A 9 -8.65 8.88 2.24
N ILE A 10 -7.74 8.80 1.27
CA ILE A 10 -6.47 8.05 1.37
C ILE A 10 -5.26 8.98 1.56
N LYS A 11 -5.44 10.29 1.70
CA LYS A 11 -4.34 11.27 1.70
C LYS A 11 -3.33 11.02 2.80
N ASN A 12 -3.82 10.68 4.00
CA ASN A 12 -2.95 10.43 5.16
C ASN A 12 -2.02 9.22 4.92
N VAL A 13 -2.55 8.15 4.33
CA VAL A 13 -1.74 6.96 4.02
C VAL A 13 -0.68 7.28 2.99
N LEU A 14 -1.03 8.01 1.92
CA LEU A 14 -0.07 8.43 0.91
C LEU A 14 1.01 9.35 1.46
N PHE A 15 0.65 10.26 2.37
CA PHE A 15 1.62 11.13 3.03
C PHE A 15 2.60 10.37 3.93
N ILE A 16 2.11 9.39 4.69
CA ILE A 16 2.98 8.53 5.51
C ILE A 16 3.94 7.74 4.61
N ARG A 17 3.45 7.16 3.50
CA ARG A 17 4.32 6.51 2.51
C ARG A 17 5.39 7.47 1.99
N PHE A 18 5.03 8.71 1.68
CA PHE A 18 6.00 9.72 1.28
C PHE A 18 7.06 9.97 2.35
N ALA A 19 6.71 10.00 3.64
CA ALA A 19 7.69 10.12 4.72
C ALA A 19 8.74 8.99 4.72
N PHE A 20 8.39 7.79 4.25
CA PHE A 20 9.29 6.64 4.12
C PHE A 20 10.01 6.55 2.75
N GLY A 21 10.00 7.64 1.97
CA GLY A 21 10.76 7.74 0.72
C GLY A 21 10.03 7.23 -0.52
N PHE A 22 8.75 6.87 -0.41
CA PHE A 22 7.93 6.49 -1.57
C PHE A 22 7.44 7.74 -2.31
N ARG A 23 7.62 7.78 -3.62
CA ARG A 23 7.36 9.00 -4.39
C ARG A 23 5.86 9.21 -4.61
N GLN A 24 5.37 10.36 -4.17
CA GLN A 24 3.99 10.77 -4.40
C GLN A 24 3.92 11.87 -5.47
N ASN A 25 2.93 11.79 -6.37
CA ASN A 25 2.60 12.89 -7.25
C ASN A 25 1.77 13.96 -6.52
N PHE A 26 2.45 14.97 -5.97
CA PHE A 26 1.78 16.13 -5.39
C PHE A 26 1.19 17.04 -6.48
N ASN A 27 -0.10 17.37 -6.35
CA ASN A 27 -0.74 18.44 -7.12
C ASN A 27 -0.24 19.80 -6.62
N GLY A 28 0.99 20.15 -7.00
CA GLY A 28 1.65 21.39 -6.59
C GLY A 28 2.52 21.98 -7.70
N SER A 29 3.23 23.07 -7.36
CA SER A 29 4.14 23.75 -8.28
C SER A 29 5.27 22.83 -8.77
N SER A 30 5.88 23.17 -9.91
CA SER A 30 7.04 22.42 -10.45
C SER A 30 8.19 22.27 -9.42
N LYS A 31 8.35 23.26 -8.53
CA LYS A 31 9.35 23.22 -7.43
C LYS A 31 9.06 22.10 -6.44
N ILE A 32 7.81 21.95 -6.00
CA ILE A 32 7.41 20.90 -5.05
C ILE A 32 7.61 19.51 -5.68
N LYS A 33 7.28 19.37 -6.98
CA LYS A 33 7.50 18.10 -7.70
C LYS A 33 8.98 17.72 -7.79
N ARG A 34 9.88 18.70 -8.03
CA ARG A 34 11.33 18.47 -8.03
C ARG A 34 11.86 18.14 -6.64
N LEU A 35 11.37 18.83 -5.60
CA LEU A 35 11.78 18.57 -4.22
C LEU A 35 11.37 17.16 -3.77
N SER A 36 10.14 16.73 -4.09
CA SER A 36 9.68 15.37 -3.82
C SER A 36 10.58 14.32 -4.50
N TYR A 37 10.95 14.54 -5.76
CA TYR A 37 11.87 13.66 -6.49
C TYR A 37 13.24 13.56 -5.82
N LEU A 38 13.88 14.70 -5.53
CA LEU A 38 15.20 14.73 -4.88
C LEU A 38 15.16 14.13 -3.48
N TYR A 39 14.12 14.44 -2.71
CA TYR A 39 13.88 13.87 -1.38
C TYR A 39 13.86 12.34 -1.44
N THR A 40 13.08 11.75 -2.36
CA THR A 40 12.97 10.29 -2.45
C THR A 40 14.29 9.61 -2.81
N ILE A 41 15.10 10.20 -3.70
CA ILE A 41 16.42 9.67 -4.04
C ILE A 41 17.36 9.77 -2.84
N PHE A 42 17.43 10.95 -2.22
CA PHE A 42 18.29 11.19 -1.08
C PHE A 42 17.92 10.30 0.11
N PHE A 43 16.62 10.15 0.39
CA PHE A 43 16.12 9.26 1.43
C PHE A 43 16.54 7.82 1.16
N SER A 44 16.33 7.31 -0.06
CA SER A 44 16.73 5.95 -0.43
C SER A 44 18.24 5.72 -0.24
N LEU A 45 19.08 6.64 -0.72
CA LEU A 45 20.54 6.56 -0.57
C LEU A 45 20.97 6.60 0.90
N LEU A 46 20.43 7.54 1.68
CA LEU A 46 20.73 7.66 3.10
C LEU A 46 20.28 6.40 3.86
N PHE A 47 19.07 5.92 3.57
CA PHE A 47 18.50 4.74 4.20
C PHE A 47 19.34 3.48 3.90
N THR A 48 19.75 3.28 2.64
CA THR A 48 20.65 2.18 2.27
C THR A 48 22.02 2.31 2.94
N ALA A 49 22.62 3.51 2.97
CA ALA A 49 23.91 3.73 3.62
C ALA A 49 23.83 3.41 5.12
N LEU A 50 22.84 3.94 5.84
CA LEU A 50 22.66 3.70 7.27
C LEU A 50 22.44 2.21 7.57
N THR A 51 21.70 1.51 6.71
CA THR A 51 21.47 0.06 6.84
C THR A 51 22.75 -0.75 6.63
N LEU A 52 23.62 -0.36 5.70
CA LEU A 52 24.90 -1.03 5.43
C LEU A 52 25.98 -0.73 6.48
N PHE A 53 25.99 0.47 7.04
CA PHE A 53 26.96 0.91 8.06
C PHE A 53 26.58 0.52 9.49
N SER A 54 25.42 -0.12 9.69
CA SER A 54 25.04 -0.64 11.00
C SER A 54 26.03 -1.72 11.44
N ASN A 55 26.76 -1.48 12.53
CA ASN A 55 27.90 -2.28 13.02
C ASN A 55 27.56 -3.73 13.47
N ASP A 56 26.32 -4.21 13.26
CA ASP A 56 25.83 -5.53 13.68
C ASP A 56 25.83 -6.59 12.56
N LEU A 57 26.79 -6.49 11.62
CA LEU A 57 27.06 -7.54 10.61
C LEU A 57 27.35 -8.91 11.24
N SER A 58 27.63 -8.98 12.54
CA SER A 58 27.86 -10.20 13.32
C SER A 58 26.58 -10.98 13.67
N TYR A 59 25.41 -10.34 13.76
CA TYR A 59 24.16 -11.00 14.16
C TYR A 59 23.24 -11.37 12.99
N HIS A 60 23.34 -10.65 11.88
CA HIS A 60 22.61 -10.95 10.65
C HIS A 60 23.56 -11.39 9.55
N SER A 61 23.25 -12.51 8.90
CA SER A 61 23.99 -12.92 7.71
C SER A 61 23.87 -11.82 6.65
N LEU A 62 24.99 -11.50 5.99
CA LEU A 62 25.06 -10.53 4.89
C LEU A 62 23.97 -10.79 3.83
N SER A 63 23.61 -12.06 3.61
CA SER A 63 22.55 -12.48 2.71
C SER A 63 21.17 -11.95 3.10
N TYR A 64 20.83 -11.95 4.39
CA TYR A 64 19.56 -11.39 4.88
C TYR A 64 19.49 -9.88 4.65
N LEU A 65 20.59 -9.17 4.94
CA LEU A 65 20.67 -7.72 4.73
C LEU A 65 20.49 -7.34 3.26
N ILE A 66 21.16 -8.06 2.36
CA ILE A 66 21.05 -7.85 0.90
C ILE A 66 19.61 -8.10 0.42
N LEU A 67 18.98 -9.17 0.91
CA LEU A 67 17.60 -9.50 0.54
C LEU A 67 16.63 -8.40 0.99
N ALA A 68 16.75 -7.96 2.25
CA ALA A 68 15.92 -6.91 2.82
C ALA A 68 16.05 -5.59 2.04
N LEU A 69 17.30 -5.18 1.74
CA LEU A 69 17.56 -4.01 0.90
C LEU A 69 16.99 -4.17 -0.52
N THR A 70 17.05 -5.37 -1.09
CA THR A 70 16.48 -5.66 -2.41
C THR A 70 14.96 -5.51 -2.40
N GLU A 71 14.29 -6.03 -1.38
CA GLU A 71 12.83 -5.88 -1.19
C GLU A 71 12.43 -4.40 -1.14
N TYR A 72 13.08 -3.61 -0.28
CA TYR A 72 12.82 -2.17 -0.22
C TYR A 72 13.11 -1.48 -1.55
N PHE A 73 14.23 -1.80 -2.20
CA PHE A 73 14.62 -1.15 -3.46
C PHE A 73 13.62 -1.42 -4.59
N VAL A 74 13.05 -2.62 -4.66
CA VAL A 74 11.99 -2.94 -5.63
C VAL A 74 10.73 -2.13 -5.33
N LEU A 75 10.26 -2.12 -4.09
CA LEU A 75 9.07 -1.35 -3.67
C LEU A 75 9.26 0.15 -3.94
N PHE A 76 10.45 0.66 -3.60
CA PHE A 76 10.87 2.02 -3.92
C PHE A 76 10.83 2.28 -5.42
N THR A 77 11.43 1.42 -6.24
CA THR A 77 11.49 1.59 -7.69
C THR A 77 10.10 1.61 -8.32
N VAL A 78 9.22 0.69 -7.89
CA VAL A 78 7.82 0.65 -8.35
C VAL A 78 7.12 1.98 -8.01
N SER A 79 7.20 2.44 -6.76
CA SER A 79 6.59 3.70 -6.35
C SER A 79 7.23 4.91 -7.06
N PHE A 80 8.54 4.89 -7.27
CA PHE A 80 9.29 5.98 -7.90
C PHE A 80 8.93 6.17 -9.38
N LEU A 81 8.77 5.06 -10.10
CA LEU A 81 8.36 5.04 -11.51
C LEU A 81 6.89 5.40 -11.67
N THR A 82 6.02 4.80 -10.86
CA THR A 82 4.56 5.01 -10.95
C THR A 82 4.09 6.29 -10.28
N LYS A 83 4.92 6.90 -9.42
CA LYS A 83 4.64 8.10 -8.61
C LYS A 83 3.38 7.95 -7.75
N ASP A 84 3.02 6.71 -7.42
CA ASP A 84 1.75 6.32 -6.79
C ASP A 84 0.49 6.87 -7.51
N GLU A 85 0.62 7.31 -8.78
CA GLU A 85 -0.50 7.85 -9.58
C GLU A 85 -1.56 6.78 -9.82
N TYR A 86 -1.13 5.53 -9.98
CA TYR A 86 -2.03 4.39 -10.14
C TYR A 86 -2.92 4.23 -8.91
N ILE A 87 -2.41 4.41 -7.69
CA ILE A 87 -3.22 4.31 -6.45
C ILE A 87 -4.32 5.37 -6.48
N GLN A 88 -3.95 6.63 -6.72
CA GLN A 88 -4.93 7.73 -6.78
C GLN A 88 -5.96 7.52 -7.89
N ARG A 89 -5.52 7.08 -9.07
CA ARG A 89 -6.39 6.80 -10.23
C ARG A 89 -7.41 5.71 -9.91
N ASN A 90 -7.01 4.68 -9.19
CA ASN A 90 -7.92 3.59 -8.80
C ASN A 90 -9.01 4.08 -7.83
N PHE A 91 -8.65 4.96 -6.89
CA PHE A 91 -9.58 5.56 -5.93
C PHE A 91 -10.42 6.71 -6.49
N LYS A 92 -10.25 7.10 -7.76
CA LYS A 92 -11.17 8.06 -8.40
C LYS A 92 -12.57 7.46 -8.54
N LEU A 93 -13.55 8.32 -8.39
CA LEU A 93 -14.96 7.97 -8.49
C LEU A 93 -15.32 7.49 -9.91
N ILE A 94 -15.86 6.28 -10.01
CA ILE A 94 -16.43 5.71 -11.24
C ILE A 94 -17.93 6.01 -11.23
N TYR A 95 -18.35 6.99 -12.04
CA TYR A 95 -19.76 7.33 -12.18
C TYR A 95 -20.57 6.12 -12.64
N GLY A 96 -21.73 5.89 -12.01
CA GLY A 96 -22.59 4.74 -12.27
C GLY A 96 -22.38 3.59 -11.29
N LEU A 97 -21.13 3.21 -11.00
CA LEU A 97 -20.82 2.15 -10.03
C LEU A 97 -20.69 2.71 -8.60
N ASP A 98 -19.89 3.75 -8.42
CA ASP A 98 -19.59 4.32 -7.10
C ASP A 98 -20.70 5.28 -6.62
N THR A 99 -21.68 5.57 -7.48
CA THR A 99 -22.86 6.41 -7.19
C THR A 99 -24.11 5.59 -6.85
N LEU A 100 -23.99 4.27 -6.71
CA LEU A 100 -25.11 3.39 -6.37
C LEU A 100 -25.63 3.61 -4.94
N PRO A 101 -26.92 3.33 -4.68
CA PRO A 101 -27.46 3.42 -3.32
C PRO A 101 -26.69 2.49 -2.37
N GLY A 102 -26.24 3.04 -1.24
CA GLY A 102 -25.41 2.32 -0.26
C GLY A 102 -23.90 2.40 -0.48
N ALA A 103 -23.43 2.96 -1.60
CA ALA A 103 -22.00 3.16 -1.90
C ALA A 103 -21.28 3.95 -0.81
N LYS A 104 -21.84 5.07 -0.38
CA LYS A 104 -21.27 5.93 0.68
C LYS A 104 -20.94 5.14 1.95
N LYS A 105 -21.86 4.29 2.42
CA LYS A 105 -21.66 3.48 3.63
C LYS A 105 -20.55 2.43 3.45
N ILE A 106 -20.51 1.79 2.28
CA ILE A 106 -19.46 0.80 1.97
C ILE A 106 -18.08 1.47 1.93
N PHE A 107 -17.95 2.64 1.31
CA PHE A 107 -16.68 3.35 1.24
C PHE A 107 -16.24 3.99 2.56
N GLN A 108 -17.18 4.43 3.40
CA GLN A 108 -16.87 4.82 4.78
C GLN A 108 -16.34 3.64 5.61
N ASN A 109 -16.93 2.46 5.45
CA ASN A 109 -16.43 1.25 6.10
C ASN A 109 -15.04 0.86 5.56
N LEU A 110 -14.78 1.03 4.27
CA LEU A 110 -13.46 0.83 3.69
C LEU A 110 -12.44 1.80 4.29
N GLU A 111 -12.77 3.09 4.37
CA GLU A 111 -11.89 4.10 4.97
C GLU A 111 -11.56 3.75 6.43
N TYR A 112 -12.56 3.37 7.21
CA TYR A 112 -12.38 2.92 8.59
C TYR A 112 -11.50 1.67 8.66
N PHE A 113 -11.77 0.67 7.82
CA PHE A 113 -10.97 -0.55 7.72
C PHE A 113 -9.51 -0.22 7.42
N LEU A 114 -9.23 0.64 6.42
CA LEU A 114 -7.87 1.04 6.09
C LEU A 114 -7.17 1.69 7.30
N LYS A 115 -7.80 2.67 7.95
CA LYS A 115 -7.22 3.32 9.14
C LYS A 115 -6.92 2.32 10.25
N VAL A 116 -7.86 1.42 10.55
CA VAL A 116 -7.69 0.40 11.59
C VAL A 116 -6.61 -0.61 11.23
N SER A 117 -6.61 -1.14 10.00
CA SER A 117 -5.59 -2.07 9.52
C SER A 117 -4.20 -1.45 9.55
N PHE A 118 -4.09 -0.15 9.24
CA PHE A 118 -2.83 0.57 9.32
C PHE A 118 -2.31 0.65 10.76
N VAL A 119 -3.16 1.05 11.71
CA VAL A 119 -2.81 1.13 13.14
C VAL A 119 -2.47 -0.24 13.71
N LEU A 120 -3.25 -1.28 13.36
CA LEU A 120 -2.99 -2.66 13.80
C LEU A 120 -1.66 -3.19 13.25
N GLY A 121 -1.33 -2.90 11.99
CA GLY A 121 -0.03 -3.28 11.41
C GLY A 121 1.12 -2.66 12.20
N LEU A 122 1.05 -1.36 12.47
CA LEU A 122 2.06 -0.64 13.25
C LEU A 122 2.16 -1.17 14.70
N ALA A 123 1.03 -1.44 15.35
CA ALA A 123 0.99 -2.02 16.69
C ALA A 123 1.59 -3.42 16.74
N ASN A 124 1.32 -4.26 15.73
CA ASN A 124 1.92 -5.59 15.62
C ASN A 124 3.45 -5.53 15.50
N ILE A 125 3.97 -4.65 14.65
CA ILE A 125 5.42 -4.48 14.50
C ILE A 125 6.06 -4.07 15.83
N LEU A 126 5.48 -3.08 16.51
CA LEU A 126 5.96 -2.65 17.83
C LEU A 126 5.88 -3.78 18.86
N PHE A 127 4.80 -4.55 18.86
CA PHE A 127 4.63 -5.68 19.76
C PHE A 127 5.70 -6.75 19.52
N PHE A 128 5.91 -7.19 18.26
CA PHE A 128 6.96 -8.16 17.93
C PHE A 128 8.35 -7.62 18.26
N ALA A 129 8.61 -6.35 17.98
CA ALA A 129 9.86 -5.69 18.35
C ALA A 129 10.11 -5.75 19.87
N THR A 130 9.09 -5.45 20.69
CA THR A 130 9.21 -5.57 22.15
C THR A 130 9.41 -7.00 22.64
N MET A 131 8.73 -7.98 22.03
CA MET A 131 8.89 -9.40 22.36
C MET A 131 10.30 -9.92 22.02
N ILE A 132 10.87 -9.49 20.88
CA ILE A 132 12.24 -9.80 20.50
C ILE A 132 13.22 -9.18 21.50
N CYS A 133 13.05 -7.91 21.88
CA CYS A 133 13.86 -7.27 22.92
C CYS A 133 13.81 -8.02 24.26
N PHE A 134 12.62 -8.51 24.66
CA PHE A 134 12.46 -9.24 25.91
C PHE A 134 13.17 -10.60 25.88
N ARG A 135 13.08 -11.32 24.75
CA ARG A 135 13.66 -12.66 24.60
C ARG A 135 15.18 -12.64 24.39
N ILE A 136 15.69 -11.60 23.72
CA ILE A 136 17.11 -11.44 23.37
C ILE A 136 17.55 -10.05 23.83
N SER A 137 17.75 -9.89 25.13
CA SER A 137 18.07 -8.61 25.78
C SER A 137 19.33 -7.93 25.22
N GLY A 138 20.27 -8.70 24.65
CA GLY A 138 21.47 -8.18 23.99
C GLY A 138 21.18 -7.33 22.74
N LEU A 139 20.11 -7.63 22.00
CA LEU A 139 19.72 -6.89 20.78
C LEU A 139 19.22 -5.47 21.09
N CYS A 140 18.66 -5.24 22.28
CA CYS A 140 18.12 -3.94 22.68
C CYS A 140 18.99 -3.25 23.74
N SER A 141 20.26 -3.67 23.84
CA SER A 141 21.27 -2.96 24.61
C SER A 141 21.55 -1.57 24.01
N ILE A 142 22.02 -0.62 24.82
CA ILE A 142 22.33 0.76 24.38
C ILE A 142 23.32 0.77 23.20
N ALA A 143 24.23 -0.21 23.15
CA ALA A 143 25.20 -0.36 22.07
C ALA A 143 24.55 -0.74 20.72
N ASN A 144 23.44 -1.48 20.75
CA ASN A 144 22.77 -2.04 19.56
C ASN A 144 21.43 -1.36 19.24
N LEU A 145 21.02 -0.39 20.05
CA LEU A 145 19.75 0.34 19.92
C LEU A 145 19.57 0.97 18.51
N LEU A 146 20.66 1.47 17.95
CA LEU A 146 20.67 2.13 16.64
C LEU A 146 20.45 1.12 15.49
N SER A 147 21.09 -0.05 15.56
CA SER A 147 20.86 -1.17 14.63
C SER A 147 19.41 -1.66 14.70
N PHE A 148 18.90 -1.85 15.91
CA PHE A 148 17.52 -2.27 16.14
C PHE A 148 16.51 -1.27 15.56
N PHE A 149 16.77 0.03 15.73
CA PHE A 149 15.94 1.08 15.15
C PHE A 149 15.92 1.04 13.62
N TYR A 150 17.05 0.79 12.96
CA TYR A 150 17.07 0.67 11.49
C TYR A 150 16.33 -0.57 10.99
N ILE A 151 16.43 -1.70 11.68
CA ILE A 151 15.65 -2.91 11.34
C ILE A 151 14.15 -2.62 11.46
N LEU A 152 13.73 -1.94 12.54
CA LEU A 152 12.35 -1.54 12.74
C LEU A 152 11.87 -0.59 11.63
N LEU A 153 12.69 0.41 11.30
CA LEU A 153 12.37 1.40 10.26
C LEU A 153 12.31 0.76 8.87
N HIS A 154 13.19 -0.21 8.60
CA HIS A 154 13.15 -1.02 7.40
C HIS A 154 11.85 -1.80 7.29
N ARG A 155 11.47 -2.52 8.35
CA ARG A 155 10.23 -3.31 8.31
C ARG A 155 9.01 -2.42 8.11
N LEU A 156 8.96 -1.28 8.78
CA LEU A 156 7.91 -0.27 8.59
C LEU A 156 7.86 0.23 7.14
N ALA A 157 9.02 0.46 6.51
CA ALA A 157 9.10 0.90 5.12
C ALA A 157 8.54 -0.17 4.15
N CYS A 158 8.92 -1.44 4.33
CA CYS A 158 8.42 -2.55 3.50
C CYS A 158 6.91 -2.75 3.69
N ASP A 159 6.43 -2.81 4.94
CA ASP A 159 5.00 -2.95 5.25
C ASP A 159 4.19 -1.79 4.66
N LEU A 160 4.71 -0.56 4.70
CA LEU A 160 4.11 0.60 4.05
C LEU A 160 4.06 0.46 2.52
N GLY A 161 5.13 -0.05 1.92
CA GLY A 161 5.22 -0.38 0.50
C GLY A 161 4.11 -1.35 0.08
N ASP A 162 3.95 -2.42 0.84
CA ASP A 162 2.99 -3.50 0.61
C ASP A 162 1.55 -3.13 0.96
N TYR A 163 1.36 -2.16 1.85
CA TYR A 163 0.04 -1.69 2.26
C TYR A 163 -0.85 -1.25 1.09
N VAL A 164 -0.25 -0.89 -0.05
CA VAL A 164 -0.97 -0.62 -1.31
C VAL A 164 -1.82 -1.81 -1.74
N LEU A 165 -1.33 -3.04 -1.60
CA LEU A 165 -2.10 -4.23 -1.94
C LEU A 165 -3.37 -4.32 -1.12
N ILE A 166 -3.30 -4.01 0.18
CA ILE A 166 -4.48 -3.96 1.06
C ILE A 166 -5.45 -2.89 0.58
N MET A 167 -4.96 -1.71 0.19
CA MET A 167 -5.79 -0.64 -0.37
C MET A 167 -6.50 -1.09 -1.66
N PHE A 168 -5.77 -1.73 -2.58
CA PHE A 168 -6.30 -2.22 -3.85
C PHE A 168 -7.35 -3.30 -3.65
N ILE A 169 -7.04 -4.33 -2.85
CA ILE A 169 -7.95 -5.44 -2.58
C ILE A 169 -9.20 -4.93 -1.85
N GLY A 170 -9.04 -4.03 -0.87
CA GLY A 170 -10.16 -3.44 -0.14
C GLY A 170 -11.09 -2.63 -1.05
N LEU A 171 -10.53 -1.84 -1.96
CA LEU A 171 -11.33 -1.08 -2.94
C LEU A 171 -12.05 -2.01 -3.93
N LEU A 172 -11.33 -3.00 -4.48
CA LEU A 172 -11.90 -3.97 -5.40
C LEU A 172 -13.04 -4.76 -4.74
N TYR A 173 -12.82 -5.25 -3.52
CA TYR A 173 -13.84 -5.92 -2.73
C TYR A 173 -15.08 -5.04 -2.52
N SER A 174 -14.87 -3.77 -2.18
CA SER A 174 -15.96 -2.80 -1.97
C SER A 174 -16.79 -2.58 -3.24
N ARG A 175 -16.14 -2.41 -4.39
CA ARG A 175 -16.79 -2.25 -5.70
C ARG A 175 -17.54 -3.50 -6.16
N VAL A 176 -16.94 -4.68 -5.99
CA VAL A 176 -17.60 -5.97 -6.29
C VAL A 176 -18.81 -6.18 -5.37
N LYS A 177 -18.68 -5.85 -4.08
CA LYS A 177 -19.78 -5.92 -3.11
C LYS A 177 -20.93 -4.98 -3.49
N LEU A 178 -20.61 -3.77 -3.98
CA LEU A 178 -21.63 -2.84 -4.50
C LEU A 178 -22.36 -3.40 -5.70
N LEU A 179 -21.62 -3.91 -6.69
CA LEU A 179 -22.19 -4.53 -7.88
C LEU A 179 -23.11 -5.70 -7.51
N ARG A 180 -22.68 -6.56 -6.60
CA ARG A 180 -23.48 -7.68 -6.08
C ARG A 180 -24.77 -7.19 -5.39
N ASN A 181 -24.66 -6.21 -4.49
CA ASN A 181 -25.81 -5.68 -3.76
C ASN A 181 -26.83 -5.05 -4.71
N TYR A 182 -26.37 -4.35 -5.75
CA TYR A 182 -27.21 -3.78 -6.79
C TYR A 182 -27.97 -4.86 -7.56
N LEU A 183 -27.30 -5.94 -7.97
CA LEU A 183 -27.96 -7.06 -8.65
C LEU A 183 -29.05 -7.70 -7.78
N VAL A 184 -28.74 -7.97 -6.49
CA VAL A 184 -29.68 -8.61 -5.56
C VAL A 184 -30.90 -7.74 -5.27
N THR A 185 -30.70 -6.43 -5.11
CA THR A 185 -31.80 -5.50 -4.79
C THR A 185 -32.66 -5.18 -6.01
N LYS A 186 -32.08 -5.11 -7.22
CA LYS A 186 -32.81 -4.82 -8.46
C LYS A 186 -33.54 -6.04 -9.02
N SER A 187 -33.04 -7.26 -8.78
CA SER A 187 -33.68 -8.51 -9.25
C SER A 187 -34.99 -8.83 -8.53
N ALA A 188 -35.21 -8.29 -7.33
CA ALA A 188 -36.38 -8.62 -6.52
C ALA A 188 -37.68 -7.92 -6.96
N ASN A 189 -37.62 -6.74 -7.58
CA ASN A 189 -38.79 -5.85 -7.69
C ASN A 189 -38.97 -5.11 -9.03
N THR A 190 -38.21 -5.40 -10.09
CA THR A 190 -38.28 -4.60 -11.34
C THR A 190 -38.14 -5.43 -12.61
N ALA A 191 -39.04 -5.20 -13.57
CA ALA A 191 -38.86 -5.68 -14.94
C ALA A 191 -37.54 -5.12 -15.51
N TRP A 192 -36.68 -6.02 -16.00
CA TRP A 192 -35.37 -5.63 -16.52
C TRP A 192 -35.53 -4.89 -17.84
N ASP A 193 -35.43 -3.56 -17.80
CA ASP A 193 -35.38 -2.75 -19.00
C ASP A 193 -34.08 -3.04 -19.79
N ARG A 194 -34.09 -2.94 -21.11
CA ARG A 194 -32.95 -3.17 -22.01
C ARG A 194 -31.73 -2.30 -21.63
N TYR A 195 -31.98 -1.13 -21.04
CA TYR A 195 -30.95 -0.23 -20.53
C TYR A 195 -30.24 -0.75 -19.26
N SER A 196 -30.89 -1.61 -18.48
CA SER A 196 -30.32 -2.17 -17.24
C SER A 196 -29.16 -3.13 -17.51
N VAL A 197 -29.26 -3.94 -18.57
CA VAL A 197 -28.21 -4.87 -19.01
C VAL A 197 -27.00 -4.09 -19.50
N LYS A 198 -27.22 -3.05 -20.33
CA LYS A 198 -26.14 -2.19 -20.82
C LYS A 198 -25.41 -1.47 -19.67
N GLN A 199 -26.16 -0.96 -18.69
CA GLN A 199 -25.57 -0.33 -17.51
C GLN A 199 -24.71 -1.31 -16.71
N PHE A 200 -25.15 -2.57 -16.55
CA PHE A 200 -24.37 -3.60 -15.89
C PHE A 200 -23.06 -3.93 -16.62
N ILE A 201 -23.13 -4.14 -17.94
CA ILE A 201 -21.94 -4.38 -18.77
C ILE A 201 -20.94 -3.25 -18.61
N ASN A 202 -21.39 -1.99 -18.70
CA ASN A 202 -20.50 -0.83 -18.54
C ASN A 202 -19.85 -0.76 -17.15
N MET A 203 -20.58 -1.11 -16.08
CA MET A 203 -20.01 -1.17 -14.72
C MET A 203 -18.94 -2.26 -14.60
N TYR A 204 -19.20 -3.44 -15.18
CA TYR A 204 -18.25 -4.55 -15.20
C TYR A 204 -16.99 -4.22 -16.01
N GLU A 205 -17.16 -3.70 -17.23
CA GLU A 205 -16.04 -3.27 -18.08
C GLU A 205 -15.20 -2.19 -17.42
N SER A 206 -15.82 -1.21 -16.76
CA SER A 206 -15.10 -0.18 -16.02
C SER A 206 -14.24 -0.76 -14.90
N LEU A 207 -14.77 -1.77 -14.18
CA LEU A 207 -14.01 -2.47 -13.15
C LEU A 207 -12.85 -3.28 -13.76
N ALA A 208 -13.10 -4.02 -14.85
CA ALA A 208 -12.09 -4.82 -15.54
C ALA A 208 -10.95 -3.96 -16.10
N ASN A 209 -11.27 -2.81 -16.71
CA ASN A 209 -10.29 -1.85 -17.21
C ASN A 209 -9.44 -1.27 -16.06
N THR A 210 -10.05 -0.98 -14.91
CA THR A 210 -9.35 -0.49 -13.72
C THR A 210 -8.33 -1.52 -13.19
N ILE A 211 -8.69 -2.81 -13.20
CA ILE A 211 -7.77 -3.90 -12.85
C ILE A 211 -6.64 -4.02 -13.88
N HIS A 212 -6.97 -3.91 -15.17
CA HIS A 212 -5.97 -4.00 -16.24
C HIS A 212 -4.89 -2.90 -16.12
N ASP A 213 -5.33 -1.65 -15.90
CA ASP A 213 -4.45 -0.49 -15.73
C ASP A 213 -3.53 -0.60 -14.50
N SER A 214 -3.96 -1.32 -13.46
CA SER A 214 -3.21 -1.51 -12.22
C SER A 214 -2.45 -2.84 -12.12
N ALA A 215 -2.61 -3.73 -13.10
CA ALA A 215 -2.11 -5.10 -13.04
C ALA A 215 -0.58 -5.17 -12.95
N ALA A 216 0.14 -4.36 -13.73
CA ALA A 216 1.60 -4.39 -13.76
C ALA A 216 2.23 -4.03 -12.40
N PRO A 217 1.95 -2.87 -11.78
CA PRO A 217 2.54 -2.53 -10.48
C PRO A 217 2.10 -3.49 -9.37
N VAL A 218 0.83 -3.92 -9.38
CA VAL A 218 0.29 -4.86 -8.37
C VAL A 218 0.99 -6.23 -8.47
N LYS A 219 1.20 -6.76 -9.67
CA LYS A 219 1.90 -8.04 -9.87
C LYS A 219 3.34 -7.99 -9.35
N VAL A 220 4.05 -6.89 -9.61
CA VAL A 220 5.42 -6.73 -9.09
C VAL A 220 5.41 -6.72 -7.57
N THR A 221 4.54 -5.95 -6.92
CA THR A 221 4.44 -5.94 -5.45
C THR A 221 4.13 -7.34 -4.91
N VAL A 222 3.11 -8.04 -5.44
CA VAL A 222 2.72 -9.39 -4.97
C VAL A 222 3.86 -10.41 -5.10
N CYS A 223 4.60 -10.41 -6.21
CA CYS A 223 5.72 -11.32 -6.41
C CYS A 223 6.74 -11.18 -5.26
N PHE A 224 7.14 -9.96 -4.91
CA PHE A 224 8.16 -9.76 -3.89
C PHE A 224 7.64 -9.96 -2.46
N SER A 225 6.40 -9.55 -2.16
CA SER A 225 5.78 -9.81 -0.85
C SER A 225 5.65 -11.31 -0.54
N MET A 226 5.43 -12.17 -1.55
CA MET A 226 5.34 -13.63 -1.37
C MET A 226 6.70 -14.32 -1.15
N TYR A 227 7.78 -13.77 -1.68
CA TYR A 227 9.13 -14.31 -1.46
C TYR A 227 9.68 -14.01 -0.05
N SER A 228 9.25 -12.90 0.57
CA SER A 228 9.71 -12.49 1.91
C SER A 228 9.31 -13.49 3.01
N SER A 229 8.06 -13.98 3.01
CA SER A 229 7.55 -14.90 4.06
C SER A 229 8.08 -16.33 3.94
N SER A 230 8.43 -16.77 2.73
CA SER A 230 8.94 -18.14 2.51
C SER A 230 10.40 -18.29 2.95
N LEU A 231 11.15 -17.20 3.07
CA LEU A 231 12.53 -17.23 3.55
C LEU A 231 12.63 -17.22 5.08
N GLU A 232 11.76 -16.49 5.78
CA GLU A 232 11.70 -16.50 7.26
C GLU A 232 11.44 -17.91 7.84
N LEU A 233 10.72 -18.76 7.09
CA LEU A 233 10.49 -20.17 7.44
C LEU A 233 11.67 -21.11 7.10
N SER A 234 12.58 -20.68 6.20
CA SER A 234 13.72 -21.50 5.75
C SER A 234 15.00 -21.31 6.59
N ILE A 235 14.99 -20.31 7.48
CA ILE A 235 16.12 -19.97 8.37
C ILE A 235 15.94 -20.59 9.77
N ASN A 236 14.83 -21.30 10.02
CA ASN A 236 14.63 -22.13 11.21
C ASN A 236 15.00 -23.59 10.96
#